data_AF-A0A2N4UM62-F1
#
_entry.id   AF-A0A2N4UM62-F1
#
_cell.length_a   1.000
_cell.length_b   1.000
_cell.length_c   1.000
_cell.angle_alpha   90.00
_cell.angle_beta   90.00
_cell.angle_gamma   90.00
#
_symmetry.space_group_name_H-M   'P 1'
#
loop_
_entity.id
_entity.type
_entity.pdbx_description
1 polymer ?
#
loop_
_entity_poly.entity_id
_entity_poly.type
_entity_poly.pdbx_seq_one_letter_code
_entity_poly.pdbx_strand_id
1 'polypeptide(L)'
;MSKYVYVVCLSTGRSHPQHDIFYTNVDGLNAKSPDFGGINNMCIISHHLDAKTIHMLCSDGVQNKSDVTVEEITRETLNDEHSHHRVHTDLINNYFLPYGRYPNVE
;
A
#
# COMPACT_ATOMS: atom_id res chain seq x y z
N MET A 1 2.40 10.69 16.64
CA MET A 1 3.37 10.44 15.56
C MET A 1 2.64 10.56 14.23
N SER A 2 3.28 11.11 13.20
CA SER A 2 2.66 11.26 11.88
C SER A 2 2.44 9.90 11.22
N LYS A 3 1.39 9.76 10.40
CA LYS A 3 1.19 8.59 9.55
C LYS A 3 1.62 8.93 8.12
N TYR A 4 1.96 7.91 7.36
CA TYR A 4 2.29 7.97 5.96
C TYR A 4 1.42 6.97 5.21
N VAL A 5 1.19 7.24 3.94
CA VAL A 5 0.41 6.36 3.06
C VAL A 5 1.33 5.66 2.08
N TYR A 6 1.15 4.35 1.94
CA TYR A 6 1.94 3.47 1.10
C TYR A 6 1.03 2.70 0.15
N VAL A 7 1.48 2.50 -1.08
CA VAL A 7 0.97 1.43 -1.96
C VAL A 7 1.87 0.22 -1.80
N VAL A 8 1.25 -0.95 -1.65
CA VAL A 8 1.95 -2.22 -1.53
C VAL A 8 1.41 -3.16 -2.60
N CYS A 9 2.31 -3.77 -3.37
CA CYS A 9 1.95 -4.71 -4.43
C CYS A 9 2.63 -6.07 -4.24
N LEU A 10 1.97 -7.13 -4.71
CA LEU A 10 2.51 -8.47 -4.85
C LEU A 10 2.58 -8.85 -6.32
N SER A 11 3.75 -9.32 -6.76
CA SER A 11 3.96 -9.80 -8.14
C SER A 11 3.00 -10.95 -8.44
N THR A 12 2.41 -10.98 -9.64
CA THR A 12 1.42 -11.98 -10.09
C THR A 12 0.10 -12.05 -9.27
N GLY A 13 -0.06 -11.23 -8.23
CA GLY A 13 -1.30 -11.06 -7.47
C GLY A 13 -1.84 -12.34 -6.85
N ARG A 14 -3.15 -12.58 -7.00
CA ARG A 14 -3.82 -13.81 -6.51
C ARG A 14 -3.26 -15.11 -7.07
N SER A 15 -2.57 -15.05 -8.21
CA SER A 15 -1.93 -16.23 -8.80
C SER A 15 -0.56 -16.53 -8.18
N HIS A 16 -0.05 -15.66 -7.30
CA HIS A 16 1.21 -15.88 -6.60
C HIS A 16 1.06 -17.06 -5.62
N PRO A 17 1.99 -18.03 -5.60
CA PRO A 17 1.89 -19.22 -4.74
C PRO A 17 1.80 -18.92 -3.24
N GLN A 18 2.22 -17.72 -2.83
CA GLN A 18 2.23 -17.25 -1.44
C GLN A 18 1.31 -16.04 -1.22
N HIS A 19 0.28 -15.87 -2.06
CA HIS A 19 -0.68 -14.78 -1.92
C HIS A 19 -1.38 -14.77 -0.56
N ASP A 20 -1.66 -15.95 0.02
CA ASP A 20 -2.29 -16.12 1.33
C ASP A 20 -1.43 -15.54 2.48
N ILE A 21 -0.11 -15.78 2.45
CA ILE A 21 0.85 -15.21 3.40
C ILE A 21 0.86 -13.69 3.27
N PHE A 22 1.02 -13.19 2.04
CA PHE A 22 0.99 -11.75 1.77
C PHE A 22 -0.31 -11.11 2.26
N TYR A 23 -1.46 -11.69 1.92
CA TYR A 23 -2.78 -11.21 2.31
C TYR A 23 -2.91 -11.13 3.84
N THR A 24 -2.48 -12.17 4.55
CA THR A 24 -2.51 -12.21 6.02
C THR A 24 -1.65 -11.08 6.62
N ASN A 25 -0.46 -10.85 6.06
CA ASN A 25 0.43 -9.79 6.55
C ASN A 25 -0.18 -8.40 6.35
N VAL A 26 -0.69 -8.09 5.15
CA VAL A 26 -1.24 -6.76 4.85
C VAL A 26 -2.58 -6.52 5.56
N ASP A 27 -3.40 -7.54 5.73
CA ASP A 27 -4.65 -7.46 6.51
C ASP A 27 -4.35 -7.15 7.99
N GLY A 28 -3.31 -7.76 8.57
CA GLY A 28 -2.81 -7.44 9.91
C GLY A 28 -2.35 -5.98 10.08
N LEU A 29 -2.01 -5.31 8.98
CA LEU A 29 -1.66 -3.88 8.95
C LEU A 29 -2.85 -2.98 8.61
N ASN A 30 -4.08 -3.51 8.63
CA ASN A 30 -5.32 -2.82 8.26
C ASN A 30 -5.29 -2.25 6.83
N ALA A 31 -4.65 -2.96 5.89
CA ALA A 31 -4.60 -2.57 4.50
C ALA A 31 -6.00 -2.39 3.90
N LYS A 32 -6.12 -1.46 2.94
CA LYS A 32 -7.34 -1.19 2.21
C LYS A 32 -7.17 -1.57 0.75
N SER A 33 -8.16 -2.27 0.20
CA SER A 33 -8.19 -2.44 -1.25
C SER A 33 -8.48 -1.10 -1.91
N PRO A 34 -7.83 -0.77 -3.04
CA PRO A 34 -8.17 0.39 -3.83
C PRO A 34 -9.48 0.24 -4.61
N ASP A 35 -10.03 -0.97 -4.72
CA ASP A 35 -11.22 -1.27 -5.51
C ASP A 35 -12.19 -2.24 -4.81
N PHE A 36 -13.32 -2.51 -5.46
CA PHE A 36 -14.34 -3.43 -4.97
C PHE A 36 -13.93 -4.92 -5.07
N GLY A 37 -12.83 -5.24 -5.73
CA GLY A 37 -12.32 -6.61 -5.91
C GLY A 37 -11.59 -7.17 -4.69
N GLY A 38 -11.37 -6.34 -3.66
CA GLY A 38 -10.59 -6.69 -2.48
C GLY A 38 -9.09 -6.64 -2.75
N ILE A 39 -8.29 -7.11 -1.80
CA ILE A 39 -6.82 -7.14 -1.97
C ILE A 39 -6.50 -8.32 -2.90
N ASN A 40 -6.12 -8.00 -4.14
CA ASN A 40 -5.77 -8.97 -5.18
C ASN A 40 -4.27 -9.04 -5.40
N ASN A 41 -3.72 -7.92 -5.85
CA ASN A 41 -2.30 -7.74 -6.13
C ASN A 41 -1.77 -6.46 -5.51
N MET A 42 -2.65 -5.59 -5.01
CA MET A 42 -2.26 -4.33 -4.41
C MET A 42 -3.19 -3.93 -3.27
N CYS A 43 -2.66 -3.11 -2.37
CA CYS A 43 -3.41 -2.49 -1.29
C CYS A 43 -2.75 -1.18 -0.86
N ILE A 44 -3.52 -0.35 -0.17
CA ILE A 44 -3.06 0.90 0.42
C ILE A 44 -2.95 0.72 1.94
N ILE A 45 -1.81 1.10 2.50
CA ILE A 45 -1.52 1.00 3.94
C ILE A 45 -1.26 2.42 4.47
N SER A 46 -1.88 2.75 5.59
CA SER A 46 -1.57 3.96 6.36
C SER A 46 -0.87 3.57 7.66
N HIS A 47 0.39 3.97 7.85
CA HIS A 47 1.16 3.56 9.04
C HIS A 47 2.16 4.62 9.51
N HIS A 48 2.63 4.49 10.76
CA HIS A 48 3.65 5.35 11.37
C HIS A 48 5.11 4.91 11.09
N LEU A 49 5.29 3.75 10.47
CA LEU A 49 6.60 3.14 10.24
C LEU A 49 7.03 3.47 8.82
N ASP A 50 8.34 3.53 8.58
CA ASP A 50 8.91 3.83 7.27
C ASP A 50 8.67 2.70 6.26
N ALA A 51 8.83 3.03 4.96
CA ALA A 51 8.59 2.10 3.86
C ALA A 51 9.41 0.79 3.94
N LYS A 52 10.65 0.82 4.46
CA LYS A 52 11.47 -0.40 4.59
C LYS A 52 10.91 -1.33 5.66
N THR A 53 10.47 -0.75 6.77
CA THR A 53 9.82 -1.50 7.84
C THR A 53 8.48 -2.07 7.37
N ILE A 54 7.68 -1.30 6.63
CA ILE A 54 6.43 -1.81 6.02
C ILE A 54 6.73 -2.95 5.04
N HIS A 55 7.71 -2.80 4.17
CA HIS A 55 8.13 -3.87 3.27
C HIS A 55 8.53 -5.13 4.03
N MET A 56 9.32 -5.00 5.10
CA MET A 56 9.71 -6.14 5.95
C MET A 56 8.49 -6.86 6.53
N LEU A 57 7.49 -6.12 7.01
CA LEU A 57 6.27 -6.69 7.58
C LEU A 57 5.39 -7.35 6.51
N CYS A 58 5.19 -6.70 5.36
CA CYS A 58 4.38 -7.24 4.26
C CYS A 58 5.02 -8.49 3.63
N SER A 59 6.34 -8.57 3.60
CA SER A 59 7.10 -9.68 3.00
C SER A 59 7.50 -10.78 3.99
N ASP A 60 7.01 -10.74 5.24
CA ASP A 60 7.35 -11.77 6.22
C ASP A 60 6.79 -13.14 5.80
N GLY A 61 7.60 -14.18 5.86
CA GLY A 61 7.25 -15.53 5.36
C GLY A 61 7.18 -15.69 3.83
N VAL A 62 7.25 -14.60 3.04
CA VAL A 62 7.36 -14.68 1.57
C VAL A 62 8.78 -15.11 1.20
N GLN A 63 8.93 -16.15 0.36
CA GLN A 63 10.23 -16.73 0.01
C GLN A 63 11.09 -15.73 -0.74
N ASN A 64 10.51 -15.09 -1.76
CA ASN A 64 11.16 -14.05 -2.52
C ASN A 64 10.58 -12.69 -2.17
N LYS A 65 11.26 -11.99 -1.25
CA LYS A 65 10.77 -10.70 -0.76
C LYS A 65 10.67 -9.63 -1.84
N SER A 66 11.43 -9.75 -2.93
CA SER A 66 11.34 -8.80 -4.05
C SER A 66 10.04 -8.88 -4.83
N ASP A 67 9.24 -9.93 -4.62
CA ASP A 67 7.89 -10.01 -5.18
C ASP A 67 6.92 -9.05 -4.50
N VAL A 68 7.27 -8.52 -3.32
CA VAL A 68 6.53 -7.47 -2.65
C VAL A 68 7.21 -6.13 -2.93
N THR A 69 6.45 -5.13 -3.40
CA THR A 69 6.93 -3.75 -3.51
C THR A 69 6.17 -2.87 -2.54
N VAL A 70 6.85 -1.87 -1.98
CA VAL A 70 6.26 -0.85 -1.13
C VAL A 70 6.75 0.50 -1.61
N GLU A 71 5.82 1.36 -1.97
CA GLU A 71 6.09 2.70 -2.45
C GLU A 71 5.30 3.70 -1.60
N GLU A 72 5.98 4.77 -1.19
CA GLU A 72 5.32 5.85 -0.47
C GLU A 72 4.51 6.70 -1.45
N ILE A 73 3.22 6.84 -1.19
CA ILE A 73 2.38 7.77 -1.95
C ILE A 73 2.68 9.16 -1.41
N THR A 74 3.16 10.03 -2.29
CA THR A 74 3.41 11.44 -1.98
C THR A 74 2.51 12.35 -2.79
N ARG A 75 2.34 13.60 -2.34
CA ARG A 75 1.62 14.64 -3.07
C ARG A 75 2.18 14.87 -4.46
N GLU A 76 3.49 14.79 -4.62
CA GLU A 76 4.16 14.89 -5.93
C GLU A 76 3.68 13.76 -6.85
N THR A 77 3.74 12.51 -6.36
CA THR A 77 3.34 11.34 -7.15
C THR A 77 1.83 11.26 -7.41
N LEU A 78 0.98 11.91 -6.60
CA LEU A 78 -0.47 11.99 -6.86
C LEU A 78 -0.82 13.05 -7.92
N ASN A 79 -0.01 14.11 -8.02
CA ASN A 79 -0.21 15.21 -8.98
C ASN A 79 0.50 14.98 -10.32
N ASP A 80 1.45 14.04 -10.38
CA ASP A 80 2.11 13.65 -11.62
C ASP A 80 1.17 12.84 -12.52
N GLU A 81 0.99 13.31 -13.76
CA GLU A 81 0.10 12.68 -14.74
C GLU A 81 0.58 11.32 -15.23
N HIS A 82 1.88 11.04 -15.11
CA HIS A 82 2.51 9.79 -15.54
C HIS A 82 2.75 8.80 -14.40
N SER A 83 2.49 9.23 -13.16
CA SER A 83 2.62 8.38 -11.99
C SER A 83 1.44 7.42 -11.87
N HIS A 84 1.75 6.15 -11.60
CA HIS A 84 0.73 5.15 -11.33
C HIS A 84 -0.02 5.41 -10.01
N HIS A 85 0.52 6.22 -9.09
CA HIS A 85 -0.19 6.62 -7.87
C HIS A 85 -1.43 7.49 -8.15
N ARG A 86 -1.51 8.17 -9.30
CA ARG A 86 -2.62 9.06 -9.67
C ARG A 86 -3.98 8.37 -9.62
N VAL A 87 -4.03 7.06 -9.89
CA VAL A 87 -5.28 6.28 -9.86
C VAL A 87 -5.85 6.15 -8.44
N HIS A 88 -5.04 6.41 -7.41
CA HIS A 88 -5.45 6.35 -6.00
C HIS A 88 -5.91 7.70 -5.46
N THR A 89 -5.84 8.78 -6.23
CA THR A 89 -6.15 10.15 -5.78
C THR A 89 -7.53 10.24 -5.12
N ASP A 90 -8.57 9.65 -5.71
CA ASP A 90 -9.92 9.68 -5.15
C ASP A 90 -10.00 8.94 -3.81
N LEU A 91 -9.31 7.81 -3.67
CA LEU A 91 -9.26 7.06 -2.42
C LEU A 91 -8.50 7.86 -1.35
N ILE A 92 -7.34 8.42 -1.69
CA ILE A 92 -6.56 9.23 -0.74
C ILE A 92 -7.37 10.43 -0.26
N ASN A 93 -7.99 11.17 -1.19
CA ASN A 93 -8.72 12.40 -0.88
C ASN A 93 -10.03 12.15 -0.13
N ASN A 94 -10.77 11.08 -0.45
CA ASN A 94 -12.10 10.85 0.11
C ASN A 94 -12.10 9.88 1.31
N TYR A 95 -11.08 9.04 1.44
CA TYR A 95 -11.01 8.02 2.50
C TYR A 95 -9.89 8.24 3.51
N PHE A 96 -8.72 8.74 3.10
CA PHE A 96 -7.60 8.91 4.03
C PHE A 96 -7.56 10.32 4.62
N LEU A 97 -7.41 11.36 3.78
CA LEU A 97 -7.27 12.75 4.22
C LEU A 97 -8.39 13.28 5.14
N PRO A 98 -9.68 12.89 4.99
CA PRO A 98 -10.72 13.39 5.88
C PRO A 98 -10.62 12.87 7.32
N TYR A 99 -9.88 11.78 7.54
CA TYR A 99 -9.84 11.05 8.83
C TYR A 99 -8.44 10.92 9.42
N GLY A 100 -7.43 11.56 8.84
CA GLY A 100 -6.06 11.48 9.32
C GLY A 100 -5.18 12.59 8.77
N ARG A 101 -3.99 12.72 9.36
CA ARG A 101 -2.95 13.62 8.87
C ARG A 101 -1.76 12.84 8.34
N TYR A 102 -1.37 13.17 7.12
CA TYR A 102 -0.39 12.43 6.35
C TYR A 102 0.59 13.39 5.67
N PRO A 103 1.75 13.69 6.29
CA PRO A 103 2.67 14.71 5.80
C PRO A 103 3.17 14.50 4.38
N ASN A 104 3.09 13.26 3.87
CA ASN A 104 3.54 12.92 2.53
C ASN A 104 2.52 13.25 1.45
N VAL A 105 1.23 13.30 1.76
CA VAL A 105 0.15 13.58 0.78
C VAL A 105 -0.62 14.87 1.05
N GLU A 106 -0.38 15.53 2.19
CA GLU A 106 -0.99 16.83 2.56
C GLU A 106 -0.50 18.04 1.76
#